data_AF-A0A7V5STM3-F1
#
_entry.id   AF-A0A7V5STM3-F1
#
_cell.length_a   1.000
_cell.length_b   1.000
_cell.length_c   1.000
_cell.angle_alpha   90.00
_cell.angle_beta   90.00
_cell.angle_gamma   90.00
#
_symmetry.space_group_name_H-M   'P 1'
#
loop_
_entity.id
_entity.type
_entity.pdbx_description
1 polymer ?
#
loop_
_entity_poly.entity_id
_entity_poly.type
_entity_poly.pdbx_seq_one_letter_code
_entity_poly.pdbx_strand_id
1 'polypeptide(L)'
;MNKIFISLLFLIFIAINNSNSQTFYFGNDLSYANMMEDCGAIFKEKGKPKDVYKIFADHGCNLIRVRVWYEPKWQNSLVQPAGVKNQYNDFEDAKETIKRAKETGMQVMLDIHFSDFWADPSKQLIPAKWVGVATNITVLQDSVYNYVKNMLLTLNNQGLMPEFVKIGNENNGGILRHTNLNSDYSVSGSVSSDWSRHAKLYNSAIKAVRDVSAGTIIKPKISLHVAGLNSLSWWYNNIISNGVTDFDIIGFSYYYAWHGGSITTLSNTIKSLKSAFPKYDVMVVETGYLWSLLNYDGLGNIISTPDPNYLPVCPEKQLEYMMDYTKAVKNAGGIVVIFWEPDWVSTPCRTPWGQGSSQ
;
A
#
# COMPACT_ATOMS: atom_id res chain seq x y z
N MET A 1 -31.76 2.76 -75.94
CA MET A 1 -30.45 2.15 -75.61
C MET A 1 -30.01 2.68 -74.26
N ASN A 2 -30.07 1.82 -73.25
CA ASN A 2 -29.81 2.14 -71.84
C ASN A 2 -28.33 2.48 -71.60
N LYS A 3 -28.05 3.56 -70.87
CA LYS A 3 -26.77 3.73 -70.16
C LYS A 3 -27.02 3.57 -68.67
N ILE A 4 -26.49 2.47 -68.14
CA ILE A 4 -26.48 2.12 -66.73
C ILE A 4 -25.34 2.90 -66.07
N PHE A 5 -25.65 3.70 -65.04
CA PHE A 5 -24.66 4.22 -64.10
C PHE A 5 -24.62 3.28 -62.89
N ILE A 6 -23.51 2.55 -62.74
CA ILE A 6 -23.20 1.81 -61.51
C ILE A 6 -22.49 2.80 -60.59
N SER A 7 -23.09 3.09 -59.44
CA SER A 7 -22.43 3.82 -58.35
C SER A 7 -21.85 2.79 -57.38
N LEU A 8 -20.53 2.75 -57.25
CA LEU A 8 -19.85 1.98 -56.20
C LEU A 8 -19.89 2.79 -54.89
N LEU A 9 -20.63 2.30 -53.89
CA LEU A 9 -20.44 2.72 -52.51
C LEU A 9 -19.26 1.94 -51.91
N PHE A 10 -18.18 2.65 -51.59
CA PHE A 10 -17.13 2.15 -50.71
C PHE A 10 -17.55 2.37 -49.25
N LEU A 11 -17.85 1.29 -48.54
CA LEU A 11 -18.00 1.28 -47.08
C LEU A 11 -16.60 1.18 -46.45
N ILE A 12 -16.12 2.28 -45.89
CA ILE A 12 -14.91 2.32 -45.06
C ILE A 12 -15.30 1.84 -43.66
N PHE A 13 -14.93 0.62 -43.29
CA PHE A 13 -14.94 0.17 -41.91
C PHE A 13 -13.76 0.81 -41.17
N ILE A 14 -14.02 1.81 -40.34
CA ILE A 14 -13.05 2.31 -39.36
C ILE A 14 -13.01 1.29 -38.22
N ALA A 15 -11.93 0.52 -38.16
CA ALA A 15 -11.61 -0.26 -36.97
C ALA A 15 -11.25 0.71 -35.84
N ILE A 16 -12.16 0.88 -34.88
CA ILE A 16 -11.86 1.55 -33.62
C ILE A 16 -10.95 0.59 -32.85
N ASN A 17 -9.64 0.80 -32.96
CA ASN A 17 -8.70 0.24 -32.01
C ASN A 17 -8.99 0.91 -30.66
N ASN A 18 -9.78 0.25 -29.82
CA ASN A 18 -9.80 0.51 -28.39
C ASN A 18 -8.41 0.10 -27.85
N SER A 19 -7.43 0.97 -28.00
CA SER A 19 -6.25 0.93 -27.15
C SER A 19 -6.76 1.13 -25.73
N ASN A 20 -6.96 0.03 -25.00
CA ASN A 20 -7.14 0.08 -23.55
C ASN A 20 -5.83 0.67 -23.00
N SER A 21 -5.79 2.00 -22.88
CA SER A 21 -4.72 2.70 -22.19
C SER A 21 -4.71 2.14 -20.78
N GLN A 22 -3.64 1.43 -20.42
CA GLN A 22 -3.48 0.87 -19.08
C GLN A 22 -3.57 2.02 -18.08
N THR A 23 -4.61 1.99 -17.23
CA THR A 23 -4.80 3.01 -16.19
C THR A 23 -3.57 3.02 -15.28
N PHE A 24 -2.98 4.20 -15.11
CA PHE A 24 -1.91 4.42 -14.15
C PHE A 24 -2.49 5.08 -12.90
N TYR A 25 -2.10 4.58 -11.73
CA TYR A 25 -2.55 5.15 -10.46
C TYR A 25 -1.47 6.00 -9.81
N PHE A 26 -1.87 7.22 -9.49
CA PHE A 26 -1.10 8.17 -8.70
C PHE A 26 -1.67 8.09 -7.29
N GLY A 27 -0.95 7.39 -6.42
CA GLY A 27 -1.45 7.06 -5.10
C GLY A 27 -0.73 7.75 -3.96
N ASN A 28 -1.42 7.86 -2.84
CA ASN A 28 -0.87 8.29 -1.56
C ASN A 28 -1.37 7.35 -0.46
N ASP A 29 -0.53 7.06 0.54
CA ASP A 29 -0.98 6.46 1.80
C ASP A 29 -1.39 7.58 2.75
N LEU A 30 -2.66 7.61 3.16
CA LEU A 30 -3.22 8.64 4.05
C LEU A 30 -3.70 8.03 5.36
N SER A 31 -3.00 7.00 5.86
CA SER A 31 -3.42 6.33 7.09
C SER A 31 -3.14 7.15 8.35
N TYR A 32 -2.30 8.20 8.30
CA TYR A 32 -2.20 9.18 9.38
C TYR A 32 -3.21 10.33 9.30
N ALA A 33 -3.86 10.59 8.16
CA ALA A 33 -4.72 11.76 7.95
C ALA A 33 -5.70 12.03 9.10
N ASN A 34 -6.49 11.01 9.49
CA ASN A 34 -7.50 11.16 10.53
C ASN A 34 -6.84 11.48 11.88
N MET A 35 -5.71 10.83 12.21
CA MET A 35 -4.94 11.14 13.41
C MET A 35 -4.41 12.57 13.38
N MET A 36 -3.82 13.01 12.27
CA MET A 36 -3.27 14.36 12.18
C MET A 36 -4.33 15.41 12.42
N GLU A 37 -5.52 15.26 11.84
CA GLU A 37 -6.65 16.18 12.03
C GLU A 37 -7.19 16.16 13.47
N ASP A 38 -7.39 14.99 14.07
CA ASP A 38 -7.80 14.86 15.49
C ASP A 38 -6.76 15.48 16.44
N CYS A 39 -5.49 15.45 16.04
CA CYS A 39 -4.36 16.06 16.76
C CYS A 39 -4.19 17.56 16.47
N GLY A 40 -5.11 18.17 15.74
CA GLY A 40 -5.17 19.61 15.48
C GLY A 40 -4.41 20.08 14.24
N ALA A 41 -3.93 19.18 13.38
CA ALA A 41 -3.39 19.58 12.09
C ALA A 41 -4.50 20.19 11.21
N ILE A 42 -4.17 21.28 10.54
CA ILE A 42 -5.08 21.95 9.59
C ILE A 42 -4.39 21.99 8.23
N PHE A 43 -4.84 21.12 7.33
CA PHE A 43 -4.40 21.12 5.94
C PHE A 43 -5.00 22.30 5.18
N LYS A 44 -4.19 22.89 4.29
CA LYS A 44 -4.56 24.12 3.58
C LYS A 44 -4.22 24.02 2.11
N GLU A 45 -5.06 24.63 1.29
CA GLU A 45 -4.77 24.92 -0.11
C GLU A 45 -4.88 26.43 -0.33
N LYS A 46 -3.84 27.03 -0.92
CA LYS A 46 -3.77 28.49 -1.17
C LYS A 46 -4.08 29.31 0.11
N GLY A 47 -3.57 28.82 1.25
CA GLY A 47 -3.75 29.42 2.57
C GLY A 47 -5.10 29.19 3.25
N LYS A 48 -6.05 28.51 2.59
CA LYS A 48 -7.40 28.25 3.14
C LYS A 48 -7.52 26.80 3.63
N PRO A 49 -8.11 26.54 4.81
CA PRO A 49 -8.40 25.19 5.26
C PRO A 49 -9.22 24.41 4.22
N LYS A 50 -8.83 23.17 3.97
CA LYS A 50 -9.51 22.27 3.03
C LYS A 50 -9.26 20.84 3.46
N ASP A 51 -10.27 19.99 3.29
CA ASP A 51 -10.18 18.56 3.55
C ASP A 51 -9.00 17.93 2.80
N VAL A 52 -8.17 17.16 3.50
CA VAL A 52 -6.92 16.61 2.98
C VAL A 52 -7.15 15.66 1.79
N TYR A 53 -8.19 14.82 1.84
CA TYR A 53 -8.52 13.92 0.74
C TYR A 53 -8.96 14.71 -0.50
N LYS A 54 -9.72 15.79 -0.31
CA LYS A 54 -10.09 16.71 -1.40
C LYS A 54 -8.87 17.43 -1.99
N ILE A 55 -7.89 17.82 -1.17
CA ILE A 55 -6.63 18.38 -1.68
C ILE A 55 -5.98 17.35 -2.62
N PHE A 56 -5.76 16.11 -2.16
CA PHE A 56 -5.12 15.08 -3.00
C PHE A 56 -5.91 14.79 -4.28
N ALA A 57 -7.23 14.65 -4.20
CA ALA A 57 -8.08 14.40 -5.36
C ALA A 57 -8.02 15.55 -6.39
N ASP A 58 -8.09 16.81 -5.93
CA ASP A 58 -8.04 17.98 -6.81
C ASP A 58 -6.67 18.15 -7.50
N HIS A 59 -5.61 17.51 -6.97
CA HIS A 59 -4.25 17.46 -7.56
C HIS A 59 -3.92 16.14 -8.25
N GLY A 60 -4.94 15.35 -8.61
CA GLY A 60 -4.80 14.19 -9.50
C GLY A 60 -4.45 12.87 -8.83
N CYS A 61 -4.47 12.80 -7.49
CA CYS A 61 -4.48 11.54 -6.78
C CYS A 61 -5.74 10.74 -7.15
N ASN A 62 -5.59 9.47 -7.48
CA ASN A 62 -6.71 8.60 -7.86
C ASN A 62 -6.74 7.26 -7.09
N LEU A 63 -5.81 7.07 -6.16
CA LEU A 63 -5.71 5.87 -5.32
C LEU A 63 -5.24 6.24 -3.91
N ILE A 64 -6.00 5.87 -2.89
CA ILE A 64 -5.57 5.95 -1.50
C ILE A 64 -5.18 4.56 -1.01
N ARG A 65 -3.95 4.40 -0.51
CA ARG A 65 -3.58 3.26 0.32
C ARG A 65 -3.99 3.55 1.76
N VAL A 66 -4.52 2.55 2.44
CA VAL A 66 -4.80 2.61 3.88
C VAL A 66 -4.38 1.30 4.54
N ARG A 67 -3.53 1.38 5.56
CA ARG A 67 -3.16 0.22 6.37
C ARG A 67 -4.22 -0.10 7.42
N VAL A 68 -4.33 -1.37 7.74
CA VAL A 68 -5.14 -1.87 8.85
C VAL A 68 -4.36 -2.88 9.70
N TRP A 69 -4.24 -2.57 10.99
CA TRP A 69 -3.80 -3.47 12.04
C TRP A 69 -5.00 -4.26 12.60
N TYR A 70 -4.70 -5.42 13.19
CA TYR A 70 -5.73 -6.32 13.69
C TYR A 70 -6.42 -5.75 14.94
N GLU A 71 -5.69 -5.61 16.05
CA GLU A 71 -6.16 -4.96 17.29
C GLU A 71 -5.01 -4.18 17.95
N PRO A 72 -4.74 -2.92 17.54
CA PRO A 72 -3.54 -2.17 17.97
C PRO A 72 -3.64 -1.58 19.40
N LYS A 73 -3.92 -2.44 20.39
CA LYS A 73 -4.16 -2.08 21.80
C LYS A 73 -2.99 -1.40 22.50
N TRP A 74 -1.78 -1.52 21.97
CA TRP A 74 -0.61 -0.79 22.47
C TRP A 74 -0.85 0.73 22.47
N GLN A 75 -1.70 1.25 21.57
CA GLN A 75 -2.07 2.67 21.53
C GLN A 75 -2.76 3.15 22.82
N ASN A 76 -3.47 2.28 23.54
CA ASN A 76 -4.13 2.63 24.79
C ASN A 76 -3.14 3.05 25.90
N SER A 77 -1.85 2.70 25.75
CA SER A 77 -0.78 3.12 26.67
C SER A 77 -0.20 4.49 26.33
N LEU A 78 -0.54 5.05 25.16
CA LEU A 78 -0.10 6.38 24.77
C LEU A 78 -0.98 7.44 25.41
N VAL A 79 -0.34 8.48 25.96
CA VAL A 79 -1.04 9.67 26.44
C VAL A 79 -1.22 10.61 25.25
N GLN A 80 -2.47 10.79 24.82
CA GLN A 80 -2.84 11.71 23.75
C GLN A 80 -3.45 13.02 24.32
N PRO A 81 -3.43 14.12 23.54
CA PRO A 81 -4.20 15.32 23.84
C PRO A 81 -5.70 15.02 24.02
N ALA A 82 -6.40 15.89 24.76
CA ALA A 82 -7.84 15.76 24.95
C ALA A 82 -8.60 15.88 23.62
N GLY A 83 -9.58 14.99 23.41
CA GLY A 83 -10.41 14.96 22.19
C GLY A 83 -9.89 14.04 21.08
N VAL A 84 -8.66 13.55 21.19
CA VAL A 84 -8.07 12.58 20.24
C VAL A 84 -8.63 11.19 20.54
N LYS A 85 -9.09 10.45 19.51
CA LYS A 85 -9.58 9.08 19.70
C LYS A 85 -8.44 8.11 20.08
N ASN A 86 -8.80 7.00 20.73
CA ASN A 86 -7.85 6.09 21.36
C ASN A 86 -7.13 5.14 20.39
N GLN A 87 -7.70 4.90 19.20
CA GLN A 87 -7.18 3.92 18.25
C GLN A 87 -7.25 4.46 16.82
N TYR A 88 -6.14 4.31 16.11
CA TYR A 88 -5.97 4.58 14.68
C TYR A 88 -5.41 3.36 13.97
N ASN A 89 -5.61 3.30 12.66
CA ASN A 89 -5.23 2.18 11.80
C ASN A 89 -5.84 0.85 12.24
N ASP A 90 -6.88 0.86 13.08
CA ASP A 90 -7.75 -0.29 13.29
C ASP A 90 -8.81 -0.36 12.18
N PHE A 91 -9.71 -1.34 12.24
CA PHE A 91 -10.69 -1.49 11.16
C PHE A 91 -11.72 -0.34 11.11
N GLU A 92 -12.04 0.30 12.25
CA GLU A 92 -12.95 1.44 12.26
C GLU A 92 -12.32 2.69 11.63
N ASP A 93 -11.07 3.00 11.98
CA ASP A 93 -10.33 4.10 11.36
C ASP A 93 -10.04 3.85 9.87
N ALA A 94 -9.72 2.62 9.49
CA ALA A 94 -9.58 2.26 8.08
C ALA A 94 -10.88 2.50 7.31
N LYS A 95 -12.05 2.15 7.86
CA LYS A 95 -13.35 2.44 7.20
C LYS A 95 -13.57 3.94 7.01
N GLU A 96 -13.19 4.76 7.99
CA GLU A 96 -13.28 6.22 7.89
C GLU A 96 -12.44 6.74 6.72
N THR A 97 -11.17 6.33 6.62
CA THR A 97 -10.28 6.66 5.50
C THR A 97 -10.84 6.20 4.16
N ILE A 98 -11.34 4.97 4.07
CA ILE A 98 -11.93 4.42 2.83
C ILE A 98 -13.14 5.23 2.40
N LYS A 99 -14.01 5.60 3.34
CA LYS A 99 -15.18 6.42 3.07
C LYS A 99 -14.79 7.79 2.52
N ARG A 100 -13.87 8.50 3.19
CA ARG A 100 -13.39 9.83 2.75
C ARG A 100 -12.72 9.78 1.38
N ALA A 101 -11.90 8.75 1.12
CA ALA A 101 -11.32 8.55 -0.20
C ALA A 101 -12.39 8.36 -1.29
N LYS A 102 -13.38 7.49 -1.05
CA LYS A 102 -14.46 7.23 -2.02
C LYS A 102 -15.39 8.43 -2.23
N GLU A 103 -15.64 9.25 -1.21
CA GLU A 103 -16.43 10.48 -1.33
C GLU A 103 -15.79 11.52 -2.27
N THR A 104 -14.48 11.43 -2.48
CA THR A 104 -13.74 12.26 -3.45
C THR A 104 -13.51 11.56 -4.81
N GLY A 105 -14.06 10.36 -5.00
CA GLY A 105 -13.95 9.58 -6.24
C GLY A 105 -12.64 8.82 -6.41
N MET A 106 -11.77 8.79 -5.40
CA MET A 106 -10.53 8.01 -5.43
C MET A 106 -10.80 6.52 -5.18
N GLN A 107 -10.00 5.66 -5.82
CA GLN A 107 -9.97 4.24 -5.51
C GLN A 107 -9.19 3.97 -4.23
N VAL A 108 -9.29 2.75 -3.70
CA VAL A 108 -8.68 2.35 -2.43
C VAL A 108 -7.88 1.06 -2.58
N MET A 109 -6.68 1.08 -2.00
CA MET A 109 -5.89 -0.10 -1.66
C MET A 109 -5.94 -0.34 -0.15
N LEU A 110 -6.66 -1.38 0.26
CA LEU A 110 -6.67 -1.82 1.65
C LEU A 110 -5.46 -2.70 1.92
N ASP A 111 -4.60 -2.25 2.82
CA ASP A 111 -3.38 -2.95 3.21
C ASP A 111 -3.53 -3.65 4.56
N ILE A 112 -3.66 -4.98 4.50
CA ILE A 112 -3.87 -5.82 5.67
C ILE A 112 -2.51 -6.28 6.20
N HIS A 113 -2.02 -5.64 7.26
CA HIS A 113 -0.71 -5.94 7.84
C HIS A 113 -0.63 -7.33 8.50
N PHE A 114 -1.77 -7.94 8.86
CA PHE A 114 -1.84 -9.16 9.69
C PHE A 114 -1.02 -9.07 10.98
N SER A 115 -1.08 -7.91 11.65
CA SER A 115 -0.33 -7.62 12.88
C SER A 115 -1.09 -6.58 13.71
N ASP A 116 -0.88 -6.58 15.03
CA ASP A 116 -1.37 -5.52 15.93
C ASP A 116 -0.48 -4.26 15.89
N PHE A 117 0.68 -4.36 15.24
CA PHE A 117 1.70 -3.32 15.14
C PHE A 117 2.26 -3.25 13.70
N TRP A 118 3.19 -2.33 13.45
CA TRP A 118 3.94 -2.23 12.21
C TRP A 118 4.49 -3.59 11.75
N ALA A 119 4.14 -3.99 10.52
CA ALA A 119 4.68 -5.14 9.85
C ALA A 119 5.69 -4.64 8.80
N ASP A 120 6.93 -5.11 8.88
CA ASP A 120 8.05 -4.72 8.02
C ASP A 120 9.02 -5.91 7.86
N PRO A 121 10.17 -5.80 7.15
CA PRO A 121 11.08 -6.92 6.95
C PRO A 121 11.60 -7.54 8.25
N SER A 122 11.70 -6.76 9.32
CA SER A 122 12.18 -7.19 10.64
C SER A 122 11.05 -7.68 11.56
N LYS A 123 9.81 -7.22 11.34
CA LYS A 123 8.66 -7.43 12.22
C LYS A 123 7.47 -7.99 11.46
N GLN A 124 7.09 -9.23 11.76
CA GLN A 124 5.90 -9.90 11.20
C GLN A 124 5.12 -10.52 12.36
N LEU A 125 4.67 -9.66 13.28
CA LEU A 125 4.04 -10.04 14.54
C LEU A 125 2.66 -10.66 14.30
N ILE A 126 2.44 -11.84 14.87
CA ILE A 126 1.15 -12.50 14.93
C ILE A 126 0.26 -11.70 15.88
N PRO A 127 -0.96 -11.32 15.49
CA PRO A 127 -1.91 -10.67 16.39
C PRO A 127 -2.06 -11.46 17.69
N ALA A 128 -2.14 -10.77 18.82
CA ALA A 128 -2.18 -11.38 20.16
C ALA A 128 -3.27 -12.46 20.26
N LYS A 129 -4.41 -12.23 19.61
CA LYS A 129 -5.56 -13.15 19.54
C LYS A 129 -5.26 -14.48 18.84
N TRP A 130 -4.23 -14.54 18.01
CA TRP A 130 -3.83 -15.72 17.25
C TRP A 130 -2.58 -16.41 17.80
N VAL A 131 -1.91 -15.84 18.80
CA VAL A 131 -0.69 -16.43 19.40
C VAL A 131 -0.94 -17.85 19.92
N GLY A 132 -2.08 -18.09 20.57
CA GLY A 132 -2.44 -19.42 21.09
C GLY A 132 -2.63 -20.50 20.02
N VAL A 133 -2.80 -20.11 18.75
CA VAL A 133 -2.96 -21.03 17.61
C VAL A 133 -1.83 -20.90 16.58
N ALA A 134 -0.77 -20.13 16.89
CA ALA A 134 0.28 -19.76 15.95
C ALA A 134 1.04 -20.95 15.32
N THR A 135 1.17 -22.04 16.07
CA THR A 135 1.82 -23.29 15.65
C THR A 135 0.84 -24.30 15.04
N ASN A 136 -0.48 -24.09 15.18
CA ASN A 136 -1.50 -24.90 14.54
C ASN A 136 -1.89 -24.27 13.20
N ILE A 137 -1.22 -24.70 12.13
CA ILE A 137 -1.37 -24.08 10.81
C ILE A 137 -2.81 -24.12 10.29
N THR A 138 -3.56 -25.20 10.52
CA THR A 138 -4.96 -25.31 10.07
C THR A 138 -5.84 -24.25 10.73
N VAL A 139 -5.75 -24.12 12.06
CA VAL A 139 -6.56 -23.12 12.79
C VAL A 139 -6.12 -21.69 12.48
N LEU A 140 -4.82 -21.47 12.25
CA LEU A 140 -4.31 -20.16 11.84
C LEU A 140 -4.78 -19.78 10.43
N GLN A 141 -4.82 -20.73 9.48
CA GLN A 141 -5.41 -20.50 8.16
C GLN A 141 -6.87 -20.09 8.26
N ASP A 142 -7.67 -20.78 9.07
CA ASP A 142 -9.07 -20.44 9.28
C ASP A 142 -9.23 -19.05 9.91
N SER A 143 -8.34 -18.67 10.82
CA SER A 143 -8.33 -17.34 11.44
C SER A 143 -8.05 -16.24 10.42
N VAL A 144 -7.05 -16.44 9.55
CA VAL A 144 -6.69 -15.52 8.46
C VAL A 144 -7.85 -15.39 7.46
N TYR A 145 -8.42 -16.52 7.02
CA TYR A 145 -9.54 -16.53 6.07
C TYR A 145 -10.73 -15.75 6.62
N ASN A 146 -11.16 -16.06 7.85
CA ASN A 146 -12.34 -15.44 8.44
C ASN A 146 -12.12 -13.95 8.71
N TYR A 147 -10.90 -13.54 9.08
CA TYR A 147 -10.58 -12.12 9.26
C TYR A 147 -10.74 -11.33 7.97
N VAL A 148 -10.09 -11.76 6.88
CA VAL A 148 -10.18 -11.10 5.58
C VAL A 148 -11.62 -11.13 5.05
N LYS A 149 -12.30 -12.27 5.16
CA LYS A 149 -13.69 -12.43 4.73
C LYS A 149 -14.63 -11.45 5.45
N ASN A 150 -14.59 -11.42 6.78
CA ASN A 150 -15.48 -10.57 7.57
C ASN A 150 -15.22 -9.09 7.32
N MET A 151 -13.96 -8.70 7.17
CA MET A 151 -13.57 -7.34 6.82
C MET A 151 -14.18 -6.92 5.47
N LEU A 152 -13.96 -7.71 4.42
CA LEU A 152 -14.46 -7.38 3.07
C LEU A 152 -15.98 -7.45 2.95
N LEU A 153 -16.65 -8.40 3.62
CA LEU A 153 -18.12 -8.41 3.69
C LEU A 153 -18.67 -7.15 4.36
N THR A 154 -18.05 -6.74 5.47
CA THR A 154 -18.44 -5.51 6.18
C THR A 154 -18.26 -4.29 5.30
N LEU A 155 -17.11 -4.15 4.64
CA LEU A 155 -16.84 -3.05 3.71
C LEU A 155 -17.83 -3.05 2.54
N ASN A 156 -18.06 -4.20 1.90
CA ASN A 156 -19.01 -4.30 0.81
C ASN A 156 -20.44 -3.89 1.21
N ASN A 157 -20.91 -4.36 2.37
CA ASN A 157 -22.25 -4.03 2.87
C ASN A 157 -22.43 -2.52 3.16
N GLN A 158 -21.33 -1.80 3.35
CA GLN A 158 -21.31 -0.35 3.56
C GLN A 158 -21.01 0.44 2.28
N GLY A 159 -20.88 -0.24 1.12
CA GLY A 159 -20.47 0.40 -0.14
C GLY A 159 -18.99 0.83 -0.18
N LEU A 160 -18.17 0.27 0.71
CA LEU A 160 -16.77 0.62 0.93
C LEU A 160 -15.79 -0.45 0.39
N MET A 161 -16.24 -1.35 -0.49
CA MET A 161 -15.37 -2.40 -1.04
C MET A 161 -14.14 -1.78 -1.76
N PRO A 162 -12.90 -2.16 -1.41
CA PRO A 162 -11.70 -1.57 -2.02
C PRO A 162 -11.43 -2.16 -3.40
N GLU A 163 -10.75 -1.40 -4.26
CA GLU A 163 -10.34 -1.83 -5.59
C GLU A 163 -9.08 -2.71 -5.56
N PHE A 164 -8.27 -2.58 -4.50
CA PHE A 164 -7.09 -3.41 -4.26
C PHE A 164 -7.05 -3.92 -2.82
N VAL A 165 -6.58 -5.15 -2.64
CA VAL A 165 -6.26 -5.71 -1.32
C VAL A 165 -4.79 -6.12 -1.33
N LYS A 166 -4.00 -5.57 -0.41
CA LYS A 166 -2.63 -5.98 -0.15
C LYS A 166 -2.61 -6.99 1.00
N ILE A 167 -2.03 -8.15 0.75
CA ILE A 167 -1.96 -9.25 1.72
C ILE A 167 -0.58 -9.20 2.39
N GLY A 168 -0.53 -8.64 3.60
CA GLY A 168 0.71 -8.39 4.34
C GLY A 168 1.45 -7.15 3.84
N ASN A 169 2.42 -6.70 4.64
CA ASN A 169 3.27 -5.55 4.37
C ASN A 169 4.74 -5.94 4.48
N GLU A 170 5.52 -5.62 3.43
CA GLU A 170 6.97 -5.87 3.35
C GLU A 170 7.38 -7.28 3.83
N ASN A 171 6.79 -8.28 3.18
CA ASN A 171 6.81 -9.67 3.62
C ASN A 171 8.13 -10.39 3.28
N ASN A 172 9.27 -9.70 3.31
CA ASN A 172 10.57 -10.20 2.86
C ASN A 172 10.92 -11.56 3.49
N GLY A 173 10.57 -11.75 4.76
CA GLY A 173 10.76 -13.01 5.47
C GLY A 173 9.54 -13.95 5.49
N GLY A 174 8.40 -13.55 4.92
CA GLY A 174 7.09 -14.19 5.07
C GLY A 174 6.20 -13.51 6.11
N ILE A 175 5.00 -14.03 6.36
CA ILE A 175 3.97 -13.40 7.21
C ILE A 175 3.73 -14.15 8.52
N LEU A 176 3.21 -13.46 9.54
CA LEU A 176 2.75 -14.09 10.79
C LEU A 176 3.83 -14.99 11.41
N ARG A 177 5.02 -14.43 11.64
CA ARG A 177 6.23 -15.18 11.99
C ARG A 177 6.69 -14.98 13.42
N HIS A 178 6.33 -13.87 14.04
CA HIS A 178 6.82 -13.47 15.36
C HIS A 178 5.68 -13.44 16.37
N THR A 179 5.92 -13.82 17.63
CA THR A 179 4.84 -13.89 18.65
C THR A 179 4.93 -12.83 19.73
N ASN A 180 6.11 -12.30 19.98
CA ASN A 180 6.36 -11.40 21.10
C ASN A 180 7.13 -10.17 20.64
N LEU A 181 6.77 -9.03 21.23
CA LEU A 181 7.57 -7.82 21.22
C LEU A 181 8.11 -7.54 22.63
N ASN A 182 9.31 -7.01 22.71
CA ASN A 182 9.84 -6.38 23.91
C ASN A 182 9.20 -5.00 24.12
N SER A 183 9.49 -4.38 25.27
CA SER A 183 8.99 -3.03 25.61
C SER A 183 9.47 -1.93 24.67
N ASP A 184 10.55 -2.16 23.93
CA ASP A 184 11.08 -1.27 22.88
C ASP A 184 10.52 -1.58 21.48
N TYR A 185 9.50 -2.45 21.40
CA TYR A 185 8.89 -2.94 20.16
C TYR A 185 9.81 -3.79 19.26
N SER A 186 10.94 -4.30 19.78
CA SER A 186 11.76 -5.30 19.08
C SER A 186 11.19 -6.71 19.21
N VAL A 187 11.42 -7.56 18.20
CA VAL A 187 10.95 -8.96 18.20
C VAL A 187 11.75 -9.80 19.20
N SER A 188 11.05 -10.59 20.01
CA SER A 188 11.69 -11.52 20.97
C SER A 188 11.25 -12.98 20.84
N GLY A 189 10.33 -13.29 19.93
CA GLY A 189 9.83 -14.65 19.70
C GLY A 189 9.53 -14.91 18.24
N SER A 190 9.85 -16.12 17.76
CA SER A 190 9.60 -16.56 16.39
C SER A 190 8.87 -17.91 16.38
N VAL A 191 8.03 -18.10 15.38
CA VAL A 191 7.21 -19.31 15.17
C VAL A 191 7.75 -20.11 14.01
N SER A 192 7.99 -19.47 12.87
CA SER A 192 8.43 -20.18 11.66
C SER A 192 9.00 -19.24 10.58
N SER A 193 10.01 -19.74 9.88
CA SER A 193 10.55 -19.22 8.62
C SER A 193 10.15 -20.06 7.40
N ASP A 194 9.32 -21.09 7.57
CA ASP A 194 8.99 -22.05 6.52
C ASP A 194 8.05 -21.43 5.47
N TRP A 195 8.51 -21.40 4.23
CA TRP A 195 7.75 -20.89 3.09
C TRP A 195 6.50 -21.73 2.77
N SER A 196 6.50 -23.03 3.06
CA SER A 196 5.33 -23.88 2.87
C SER A 196 4.19 -23.47 3.82
N ARG A 197 4.55 -23.06 5.04
CA ARG A 197 3.61 -22.49 6.03
C ARG A 197 3.09 -21.14 5.57
N HIS A 198 3.97 -20.25 5.12
CA HIS A 198 3.56 -18.91 4.67
C HIS A 198 2.65 -18.99 3.44
N ALA A 199 2.95 -19.88 2.50
CA ALA A 199 2.11 -20.11 1.32
C ALA A 199 0.69 -20.55 1.69
N LYS A 200 0.53 -21.42 2.69
CA LYS A 200 -0.79 -21.81 3.22
C LYS A 200 -1.59 -20.62 3.77
N LEU A 201 -0.92 -19.68 4.45
CA LEU A 201 -1.54 -18.48 4.99
C LEU A 201 -1.92 -17.47 3.90
N TYR A 202 -1.03 -17.23 2.92
CA TYR A 202 -1.33 -16.40 1.75
C TYR A 202 -2.52 -16.94 0.97
N ASN A 203 -2.51 -18.25 0.64
CA ASN A 203 -3.62 -18.87 -0.08
C ASN A 203 -4.94 -18.80 0.71
N SER A 204 -4.88 -18.83 2.06
CA SER A 204 -6.06 -18.63 2.90
C SER A 204 -6.64 -17.21 2.76
N ALA A 205 -5.79 -16.18 2.83
CA ALA A 205 -6.18 -14.79 2.64
C ALA A 205 -6.69 -14.53 1.20
N ILE A 206 -5.97 -15.01 0.18
CA ILE A 206 -6.35 -14.92 -1.23
C ILE A 206 -7.73 -15.53 -1.44
N LYS A 207 -7.94 -16.76 -0.94
CA LYS A 207 -9.22 -17.45 -1.03
C LYS A 207 -10.34 -16.61 -0.42
N ALA A 208 -10.13 -15.97 0.73
CA ALA A 208 -11.13 -15.10 1.34
C ALA A 208 -11.50 -13.91 0.44
N VAL A 209 -10.51 -13.25 -0.18
CA VAL A 209 -10.76 -12.17 -1.13
C VAL A 209 -11.56 -12.67 -2.33
N ARG A 210 -11.17 -13.81 -2.92
CA ARG A 210 -11.85 -14.38 -4.09
C ARG A 210 -13.29 -14.82 -3.76
N ASP A 211 -13.50 -15.50 -2.64
CA ASP A 211 -14.82 -15.98 -2.21
C ASP A 211 -15.78 -14.81 -1.96
N VAL A 212 -15.35 -13.76 -1.26
CA VAL A 212 -16.18 -12.56 -1.06
C VAL A 212 -16.43 -11.88 -2.39
N SER A 213 -15.37 -11.65 -3.16
CA SER A 213 -15.48 -10.88 -4.39
C SER A 213 -16.35 -11.56 -5.44
N ALA A 214 -16.50 -12.89 -5.47
CA ALA A 214 -17.38 -13.59 -6.40
C ALA A 214 -18.81 -13.01 -6.44
N GLY A 215 -19.34 -12.58 -5.28
CA GLY A 215 -20.69 -12.00 -5.16
C GLY A 215 -20.79 -10.47 -5.19
N THR A 216 -19.67 -9.73 -5.30
CA THR A 216 -19.66 -8.25 -5.21
C THR A 216 -19.50 -7.58 -6.58
N ILE A 217 -19.84 -6.30 -6.67
CA ILE A 217 -19.64 -5.50 -7.90
C ILE A 217 -18.15 -5.26 -8.13
N ILE A 218 -17.45 -4.75 -7.11
CA ILE A 218 -16.01 -4.53 -7.17
C ILE A 218 -15.30 -5.87 -6.91
N LYS A 219 -14.40 -6.24 -7.83
CA LYS A 219 -13.51 -7.40 -7.69
C LYS A 219 -12.11 -6.90 -7.35
N PRO A 220 -11.68 -6.92 -6.07
CA PRO A 220 -10.39 -6.35 -5.70
C PRO A 220 -9.25 -7.11 -6.38
N LYS A 221 -8.30 -6.38 -6.93
CA LYS A 221 -7.02 -6.98 -7.34
C LYS A 221 -6.17 -7.24 -6.11
N ILE A 222 -5.50 -8.39 -6.09
CA ILE A 222 -4.70 -8.85 -4.95
C ILE A 222 -3.23 -8.56 -5.20
N SER A 223 -2.60 -7.83 -4.28
CA SER A 223 -1.17 -7.52 -4.29
C SER A 223 -0.45 -8.22 -3.13
N LEU A 224 0.73 -8.77 -3.44
CA LEU A 224 1.73 -9.13 -2.42
C LEU A 224 2.82 -8.05 -2.43
N HIS A 225 3.51 -7.87 -1.30
CA HIS A 225 4.45 -6.77 -1.10
C HIS A 225 5.77 -7.22 -0.49
N VAL A 226 6.87 -6.79 -1.10
CA VAL A 226 8.25 -6.99 -0.63
C VAL A 226 9.00 -5.66 -0.63
N ALA A 227 9.86 -5.44 0.37
CA ALA A 227 10.69 -4.24 0.44
C ALA A 227 11.97 -4.35 -0.37
N GLY A 228 12.32 -3.26 -1.05
CA GLY A 228 13.60 -3.08 -1.73
C GLY A 228 13.64 -3.63 -3.15
N LEU A 229 14.73 -3.27 -3.86
CA LEU A 229 14.95 -3.69 -5.25
C LEU A 229 15.64 -5.05 -5.37
N ASN A 230 16.30 -5.49 -4.30
CA ASN A 230 17.07 -6.71 -4.26
C ASN A 230 16.17 -7.92 -3.96
N SER A 231 16.51 -9.07 -4.53
CA SER A 231 15.84 -10.36 -4.26
C SER A 231 14.36 -10.45 -4.63
N LEU A 232 13.76 -9.43 -5.27
CA LEU A 232 12.35 -9.44 -5.69
C LEU A 232 12.02 -10.68 -6.55
N SER A 233 12.77 -10.91 -7.62
CA SER A 233 12.53 -12.06 -8.51
C SER A 233 12.68 -13.40 -7.80
N TRP A 234 13.65 -13.52 -6.88
CA TRP A 234 13.80 -14.73 -6.07
C TRP A 234 12.57 -14.93 -5.17
N TRP A 235 12.13 -13.89 -4.47
CA TRP A 235 11.02 -13.98 -3.52
C TRP A 235 9.72 -14.40 -4.21
N TYR A 236 9.39 -13.75 -5.34
CA TYR A 236 8.19 -14.08 -6.11
C TYR A 236 8.26 -15.48 -6.73
N ASN A 237 9.41 -15.89 -7.28
CA ASN A 237 9.59 -17.27 -7.74
C ASN A 237 9.40 -18.27 -6.60
N ASN A 238 9.95 -17.97 -5.42
CA ASN A 238 9.87 -18.84 -4.26
C ASN A 238 8.43 -19.00 -3.77
N ILE A 239 7.67 -17.93 -3.61
CA ILE A 239 6.29 -18.02 -3.13
C ILE A 239 5.35 -18.68 -4.15
N ILE A 240 5.57 -18.43 -5.45
CA ILE A 240 4.86 -19.09 -6.56
C ILE A 240 5.16 -20.58 -6.57
N SER A 241 6.43 -20.97 -6.39
CA SER A 241 6.83 -22.38 -6.35
C SER A 241 6.27 -23.12 -5.12
N ASN A 242 5.95 -22.39 -4.05
CA ASN A 242 5.21 -22.92 -2.89
C ASN A 242 3.67 -22.91 -3.09
N GLY A 243 3.19 -22.59 -4.29
CA GLY A 243 1.78 -22.73 -4.68
C GLY A 243 0.93 -21.47 -4.52
N VAL A 244 1.51 -20.29 -4.27
CA VAL A 244 0.77 -19.02 -4.22
C VAL A 244 0.73 -18.40 -5.62
N THR A 245 -0.35 -18.61 -6.37
CA THR A 245 -0.41 -18.25 -7.81
C THR A 245 -1.64 -17.46 -8.23
N ASP A 246 -2.62 -17.30 -7.33
CA ASP A 246 -3.88 -16.60 -7.57
C ASP A 246 -3.88 -15.17 -6.99
N PHE A 247 -2.78 -14.47 -7.18
CA PHE A 247 -2.68 -13.02 -6.97
C PHE A 247 -2.53 -12.31 -8.30
N ASP A 248 -2.73 -10.99 -8.31
CA ASP A 248 -2.80 -10.20 -9.55
C ASP A 248 -1.55 -9.32 -9.75
N ILE A 249 -0.93 -8.89 -8.64
CA ILE A 249 0.07 -7.82 -8.64
C ILE A 249 1.31 -8.20 -7.83
N ILE A 250 2.47 -8.00 -8.47
CA ILE A 250 3.78 -7.90 -7.84
C ILE A 250 3.95 -6.48 -7.30
N GLY A 251 3.83 -6.31 -5.98
CA GLY A 251 4.06 -5.05 -5.27
C GLY A 251 5.45 -4.99 -4.63
N PHE A 252 6.08 -3.83 -4.65
CA PHE A 252 7.30 -3.59 -3.90
C PHE A 252 7.40 -2.15 -3.36
N SER A 253 8.15 -1.94 -2.28
CA SER A 253 8.53 -0.60 -1.83
C SER A 253 9.94 -0.24 -2.32
N TYR A 254 10.14 1.03 -2.64
CA TYR A 254 11.46 1.53 -3.02
C TYR A 254 11.67 2.96 -2.56
N TYR A 255 12.58 3.13 -1.59
CA TYR A 255 13.07 4.40 -1.08
C TYR A 255 14.59 4.46 -1.32
N TYR A 256 15.08 5.56 -1.90
CA TYR A 256 16.52 5.72 -2.14
C TYR A 256 17.33 5.59 -0.83
N ALA A 257 16.85 6.19 0.26
CA ALA A 257 17.58 6.27 1.53
C ALA A 257 17.99 4.92 2.13
N TRP A 258 17.18 3.87 1.93
CA TRP A 258 17.44 2.53 2.49
C TRP A 258 17.83 1.51 1.42
N HIS A 259 17.31 1.65 0.21
CA HIS A 259 17.48 0.65 -0.84
C HIS A 259 18.54 1.05 -1.88
N GLY A 260 19.04 2.28 -1.83
CA GLY A 260 20.02 2.81 -2.79
C GLY A 260 19.52 2.71 -4.23
N GLY A 261 20.40 2.45 -5.18
CA GLY A 261 20.04 2.30 -6.60
C GLY A 261 19.57 3.60 -7.25
N SER A 262 19.69 3.68 -8.57
CA SER A 262 19.20 4.83 -9.32
C SER A 262 17.75 4.61 -9.78
N ILE A 263 17.08 5.67 -10.24
CA ILE A 263 15.81 5.54 -10.97
C ILE A 263 15.95 4.62 -12.21
N THR A 264 17.13 4.58 -12.85
CA THR A 264 17.42 3.61 -13.92
C THR A 264 17.42 2.17 -13.39
N THR A 265 17.99 1.94 -12.20
CA THR A 265 17.95 0.63 -11.52
C THR A 265 16.50 0.22 -11.25
N LEU A 266 15.67 1.12 -10.72
CA LEU A 266 14.23 0.90 -10.53
C LEU A 266 13.55 0.49 -11.85
N SER A 267 13.77 1.25 -12.93
CA SER A 267 13.21 0.96 -14.26
C SER A 267 13.61 -0.43 -14.77
N ASN A 268 14.89 -0.79 -14.66
CA ASN A 268 15.40 -2.08 -15.07
C ASN A 268 14.86 -3.23 -14.23
N THR A 269 14.69 -3.03 -12.92
CA THR A 269 14.05 -4.00 -12.02
C THR A 269 12.60 -4.27 -12.46
N ILE A 270 11.81 -3.24 -12.74
CA ILE A 270 10.43 -3.39 -13.20
C ILE A 270 10.36 -4.15 -14.53
N LYS A 271 11.21 -3.79 -15.51
CA LYS A 271 11.29 -4.50 -16.81
C LYS A 271 11.66 -5.98 -16.63
N SER A 272 12.55 -6.27 -15.69
CA SER A 272 12.97 -7.64 -15.37
C SER A 272 11.83 -8.44 -14.73
N LEU A 273 11.07 -7.84 -13.81
CA LEU A 273 9.88 -8.46 -13.23
C LEU A 273 8.80 -8.72 -14.27
N LYS A 274 8.51 -7.75 -15.16
CA LYS A 274 7.53 -7.94 -16.25
C LYS A 274 7.95 -9.07 -17.20
N SER A 275 9.25 -9.19 -17.48
CA SER A 275 9.78 -10.27 -18.32
C SER A 275 9.69 -11.63 -17.64
N ALA A 276 10.05 -11.71 -16.34
CA ALA A 276 10.05 -12.96 -15.59
C ALA A 276 8.63 -13.43 -15.20
N PHE A 277 7.70 -12.49 -15.01
CA PHE A 277 6.36 -12.73 -14.48
C PHE A 277 5.27 -12.06 -15.33
N PRO A 278 5.14 -12.40 -16.63
CA PRO A 278 4.28 -11.68 -17.57
C PRO A 278 2.78 -11.72 -17.22
N LYS A 279 2.35 -12.68 -16.38
CA LYS A 279 0.96 -12.80 -15.89
C LYS A 279 0.59 -11.67 -14.92
N TYR A 280 1.55 -11.06 -14.24
CA TYR A 280 1.27 -10.15 -13.13
C TYR A 280 1.52 -8.69 -13.51
N ASP A 281 0.71 -7.80 -12.94
CA ASP A 281 0.96 -6.36 -12.94
C ASP A 281 2.10 -6.04 -11.95
N VAL A 282 2.78 -4.90 -12.14
CA VAL A 282 3.85 -4.45 -11.24
C VAL A 282 3.49 -3.09 -10.65
N MET A 283 3.61 -2.97 -9.33
CA MET A 283 3.29 -1.75 -8.57
C MET A 283 4.42 -1.37 -7.64
N VAL A 284 4.75 -0.08 -7.60
CA VAL A 284 5.46 0.51 -6.47
C VAL A 284 4.41 0.94 -5.45
N VAL A 285 4.29 0.17 -4.37
CA VAL A 285 3.22 0.36 -3.37
C VAL A 285 3.63 1.26 -2.20
N GLU A 286 4.91 1.60 -2.13
CA GLU A 286 5.45 2.62 -1.22
C GLU A 286 6.72 3.25 -1.77
N THR A 287 6.82 4.57 -1.65
CA THR A 287 8.02 5.38 -1.86
C THR A 287 7.87 6.68 -1.08
N GLY A 288 8.95 7.45 -0.99
CA GLY A 288 9.01 8.73 -0.33
C GLY A 288 10.34 9.39 -0.63
N TYR A 289 10.39 10.72 -0.56
CA TYR A 289 11.61 11.46 -0.84
C TYR A 289 11.65 12.77 -0.05
N LEU A 290 12.85 13.26 0.24
CA LEU A 290 13.08 14.43 1.07
C LEU A 290 12.70 15.72 0.35
N TRP A 291 11.98 16.62 1.03
CA TRP A 291 11.81 18.02 0.62
C TRP A 291 12.56 19.01 1.51
N SER A 292 12.98 18.58 2.71
CA SER A 292 13.77 19.36 3.66
C SER A 292 14.68 18.45 4.49
N LEU A 293 15.75 19.01 5.03
CA LEU A 293 16.58 18.38 6.08
C LEU A 293 16.27 18.92 7.47
N LEU A 294 15.34 19.86 7.59
CA LEU A 294 14.95 20.45 8.86
C LEU A 294 14.12 19.46 9.68
N ASN A 295 14.41 19.40 10.98
CA ASN A 295 13.61 18.66 11.95
C ASN A 295 12.69 19.66 12.66
N TYR A 296 11.37 19.50 12.50
CA TYR A 296 10.40 20.49 12.96
C TYR A 296 9.84 20.22 14.37
N ASP A 297 10.19 19.09 14.97
CA ASP A 297 9.84 18.73 16.34
C ASP A 297 10.97 17.93 17.02
N GLY A 298 10.67 17.24 18.13
CA GLY A 298 11.64 16.45 18.89
C GLY A 298 11.80 14.99 18.40
N LEU A 299 10.92 14.54 17.52
CA LEU A 299 10.96 13.22 16.89
C LEU A 299 11.79 13.33 15.61
N GLY A 300 12.95 12.66 15.57
CA GLY A 300 13.86 12.76 14.43
C GLY A 300 13.25 12.18 13.14
N ASN A 301 13.54 12.81 11.99
CA ASN A 301 13.17 12.30 10.67
C ASN A 301 13.83 10.94 10.36
N ILE A 302 13.10 10.02 9.74
CA ILE A 302 13.59 8.67 9.37
C ILE A 302 14.23 8.62 7.99
N ILE A 303 13.80 9.50 7.06
CA ILE A 303 14.44 9.66 5.77
C ILE A 303 15.48 10.76 5.94
N SER A 304 16.75 10.47 5.62
CA SER A 304 17.85 11.41 5.82
C SER A 304 18.90 11.39 4.70
N THR A 305 18.77 10.46 3.75
CA THR A 305 19.74 10.25 2.68
C THR A 305 19.10 10.55 1.32
N PRO A 306 19.44 11.68 0.68
CA PRO A 306 18.97 11.99 -0.68
C PRO A 306 19.80 11.28 -1.76
N ASP A 307 19.22 11.09 -2.93
CA ASP A 307 19.95 10.81 -4.16
C ASP A 307 20.82 12.02 -4.52
N PRO A 308 22.15 11.85 -4.70
CA PRO A 308 23.06 12.96 -4.99
C PRO A 308 22.75 13.67 -6.31
N ASN A 309 22.01 13.06 -7.23
CA ASN A 309 21.57 13.70 -8.48
C ASN A 309 20.44 14.72 -8.28
N TYR A 310 19.78 14.69 -7.11
CA TYR A 310 18.63 15.54 -6.79
C TYR A 310 18.92 16.44 -5.58
N LEU A 311 20.14 16.99 -5.55
CA LEU A 311 20.56 18.03 -4.60
C LEU A 311 20.40 19.43 -5.20
N PRO A 312 20.20 20.48 -4.36
CA PRO A 312 20.05 20.42 -2.90
C PRO A 312 18.68 19.85 -2.49
N VAL A 313 18.55 19.41 -1.23
CA VAL A 313 17.25 18.97 -0.68
C VAL A 313 16.32 20.17 -0.55
N CYS A 314 15.31 20.24 -1.42
CA CYS A 314 14.28 21.26 -1.44
C CYS A 314 12.99 20.74 -2.12
N PRO A 315 11.83 21.42 -1.98
CA PRO A 315 10.58 21.01 -2.63
C PRO A 315 10.69 20.81 -4.15
N GLU A 316 11.44 21.67 -4.85
CA GLU A 316 11.62 21.58 -6.31
C GLU A 316 12.35 20.30 -6.71
N LYS A 317 13.36 19.89 -5.94
CA LYS A 317 14.10 18.65 -6.18
C LYS A 317 13.34 17.40 -5.77
N GLN A 318 12.49 17.47 -4.75
CA GLN A 318 11.54 16.40 -4.44
C GLN A 318 10.57 16.19 -5.61
N LEU A 319 10.02 17.27 -6.15
CA LEU A 319 9.12 17.22 -7.31
C LEU A 319 9.84 16.63 -8.53
N GLU A 320 11.04 17.10 -8.85
CA GLU A 320 11.86 16.57 -9.96
C GLU A 320 12.10 15.06 -9.82
N TYR A 321 12.53 14.61 -8.63
CA TYR A 321 12.74 13.20 -8.32
C TYR A 321 11.47 12.38 -8.52
N MET A 322 10.35 12.83 -7.94
CA MET A 322 9.08 12.09 -8.02
C MET A 322 8.51 12.06 -9.45
N MET A 323 8.71 13.11 -10.24
CA MET A 323 8.34 13.12 -11.66
C MET A 323 9.16 12.11 -12.47
N ASP A 324 10.48 12.09 -12.30
CA ASP A 324 11.35 11.16 -13.04
C ASP A 324 11.15 9.72 -12.60
N TYR A 325 10.99 9.49 -11.29
CA TYR A 325 10.62 8.21 -10.70
C TYR A 325 9.34 7.68 -11.34
N THR A 326 8.28 8.49 -11.35
CA THR A 326 6.96 8.07 -11.84
C THR A 326 6.98 7.80 -13.34
N LYS A 327 7.69 8.64 -14.12
CA LYS A 327 7.91 8.38 -15.56
C LYS A 327 8.66 7.07 -15.78
N ALA A 328 9.70 6.79 -14.99
CA ALA A 328 10.49 5.57 -15.12
C ALA A 328 9.68 4.31 -14.79
N VAL A 329 8.83 4.36 -13.75
CA VAL A 329 7.89 3.28 -13.41
C VAL A 329 6.91 3.04 -14.56
N LYS A 330 6.25 4.11 -15.03
CA LYS A 330 5.27 4.03 -16.13
C LYS A 330 5.90 3.49 -17.42
N ASN A 331 7.06 4.01 -17.81
CA ASN A 331 7.77 3.59 -19.03
C ASN A 331 8.32 2.15 -18.95
N ALA A 332 8.55 1.64 -17.74
CA ALA A 332 8.93 0.25 -17.52
C ALA A 332 7.75 -0.73 -17.51
N GLY A 333 6.51 -0.23 -17.58
CA GLY A 333 5.29 -1.04 -17.53
C GLY A 333 4.75 -1.29 -16.12
N GLY A 334 5.22 -0.52 -15.12
CA GLY A 334 4.56 -0.44 -13.82
C GLY A 334 3.30 0.41 -13.89
N ILE A 335 2.33 0.14 -13.02
CA ILE A 335 1.00 0.77 -13.08
C ILE A 335 0.64 1.67 -11.89
N VAL A 336 1.46 1.66 -10.83
CA VAL A 336 1.19 2.43 -9.61
C VAL A 336 2.48 2.97 -9.03
N VAL A 337 2.40 4.20 -8.53
CA VAL A 337 3.30 4.76 -7.53
C VAL A 337 2.46 5.27 -6.37
N ILE A 338 2.73 4.80 -5.16
CA ILE A 338 2.12 5.31 -3.91
C ILE A 338 3.20 6.04 -3.10
N PHE A 339 3.00 7.34 -2.85
CA PHE A 339 3.81 8.09 -1.90
C PHE A 339 3.31 7.79 -0.48
N TRP A 340 4.21 7.38 0.41
CA TRP A 340 3.86 6.95 1.76
C TRP A 340 3.79 8.14 2.71
N GLU A 341 2.60 8.40 3.26
CA GLU A 341 2.32 9.38 4.33
C GLU A 341 2.84 10.81 4.03
N PRO A 342 2.43 11.41 2.89
CA PRO A 342 2.77 12.79 2.54
C PRO A 342 2.16 13.84 3.49
N ASP A 343 1.28 13.42 4.41
CA ASP A 343 0.49 14.23 5.31
C ASP A 343 0.83 14.01 6.81
N TRP A 344 1.84 13.18 7.12
CA TRP A 344 2.30 13.01 8.50
C TRP A 344 3.13 14.20 8.98
N VAL A 345 2.44 15.18 9.55
CA VAL A 345 3.02 16.45 10.04
C VAL A 345 3.19 16.49 11.55
N SER A 346 4.04 17.39 12.04
CA SER A 346 4.28 17.60 13.47
C SER A 346 2.99 18.01 14.19
N THR A 347 2.57 17.21 15.17
CA THR A 347 1.43 17.50 16.06
C THR A 347 1.78 17.18 17.53
N PRO A 348 0.95 17.57 18.51
CA PRO A 348 1.15 17.19 19.90
C PRO A 348 0.89 15.70 20.21
N CYS A 349 0.42 14.92 19.23
CA CYS A 349 0.13 13.51 19.44
C CYS A 349 1.36 12.63 19.48
N ARG A 350 1.22 11.50 20.17
CA ARG A 350 2.27 10.50 20.33
C ARG A 350 2.02 9.31 19.44
N THR A 351 3.10 8.77 18.90
CA THR A 351 3.19 7.47 18.23
C THR A 351 4.13 6.57 19.05
N PRO A 352 4.38 5.30 18.68
CA PRO A 352 5.40 4.46 19.33
C PRO A 352 6.79 5.10 19.35
N TRP A 353 7.05 6.00 18.40
CA TRP A 353 8.35 6.58 18.13
C TRP A 353 8.63 7.84 18.96
N GLY A 354 7.57 8.53 19.39
CA GLY A 354 7.66 9.78 20.13
C GLY A 354 6.50 10.72 19.82
N GLN A 355 6.65 11.98 20.22
CA GLN A 355 5.69 13.04 19.91
C GLN A 355 6.17 13.82 18.69
N GLY A 356 5.31 13.99 17.68
CA GLY A 356 5.65 14.70 16.43
C GLY A 356 5.47 13.84 15.16
N SER A 357 6.23 14.18 14.13
CA SER A 357 6.34 13.47 12.85
C SER A 357 7.73 12.90 12.64
N SER A 358 7.89 12.01 11.66
CA SER A 358 9.22 11.44 11.35
C SER A 358 9.55 11.45 9.86
N GLN A 359 8.90 12.30 9.06
CA GLN A 359 9.10 12.38 7.61
C GLN A 359 9.62 13.73 7.13
#